data_AF-A0A7C2W767-F1
#
_entry.id   AF-A0A7C2W767-F1
#
_cell.length_a   1.000
_cell.length_b   1.000
_cell.length_c   1.000
_cell.angle_alpha   90.00
_cell.angle_beta   90.00
_cell.angle_gamma   90.00
#
_symmetry.space_group_name_H-M   'P 1'
#
loop_
_entity.id
_entity.type
_entity.pdbx_description
1 polymer ?
#
loop_
_entity_poly.entity_id
_entity_poly.type
_entity_poly.pdbx_seq_one_letter_code
_entity_poly.pdbx_strand_id
1 'polypeptide(L)' 'DDNEIMGIRHRDFPVYGLQFHPESILTKNGIKIIENFLRC' A
#
# COMPACT_ATOMS: atom_id res chain seq x y z
N ASP A 1 16.14 -12.65 3.63
CA ASP A 1 15.02 -12.78 2.70
C ASP A 1 14.56 -11.41 2.27
N ASP A 2 15.15 -11.04 1.13
CA ASP A 2 14.70 -10.13 0.08
C ASP A 2 14.25 -8.72 0.50
N ASN A 3 15.21 -7.79 0.48
CA ASN A 3 15.04 -6.33 0.48
C ASN A 3 14.30 -5.84 -0.78
N GLU A 4 13.22 -6.50 -1.18
CA GLU A 4 12.39 -6.12 -2.31
C GLU A 4 11.52 -4.93 -1.96
N ILE A 5 11.34 -4.06 -2.95
CA ILE A 5 10.50 -2.87 -2.81
C ILE A 5 9.05 -3.32 -2.83
N MET A 6 8.39 -3.27 -1.67
CA MET A 6 6.99 -3.68 -1.52
C MET A 6 5.97 -2.57 -1.81
N GLY A 7 6.44 -1.32 -1.90
CA GLY A 7 5.60 -0.17 -2.24
C GLY A 7 6.39 1.10 -2.53
N ILE A 8 5.82 1.96 -3.37
CA ILE A 8 6.39 3.24 -3.81
C ILE A 8 5.36 4.36 -3.66
N ARG A 9 5.85 5.58 -3.41
CA ARG A 9 5.04 6.80 -3.39
C ARG A 9 5.65 7.83 -4.33
N HIS A 10 4.83 8.45 -5.18
CA HIS A 10 5.26 9.58 -5.98
C HIS A 10 5.54 10.81 -5.08
N ARG A 11 6.63 11.53 -5.34
CA ARG A 11 7.07 12.64 -4.47
C ARG A 11 6.13 13.84 -4.55
N ASP A 12 5.70 14.18 -5.77
CA ASP A 12 4.91 15.39 -6.06
C ASP A 12 3.40 15.16 -6.23
N PHE A 13 2.95 13.91 -6.41
CA PHE A 13 1.56 13.57 -6.66
C PHE A 13 1.08 12.53 -5.63
N PRO A 14 -0.22 12.52 -5.25
CA PRO A 14 -0.78 11.55 -4.32
C PRO A 14 -1.00 10.18 -5.00
N VAL A 15 0.04 9.65 -5.63
CA VAL A 15 0.03 8.38 -6.36
C VAL A 15 0.92 7.39 -5.64
N TYR A 16 0.40 6.18 -5.44
CA TYR A 16 1.06 5.11 -4.68
C TYR A 16 1.00 3.81 -5.48
N GLY A 17 2.10 3.07 -5.49
CA GLY A 17 2.19 1.73 -6.08
C GLY A 17 2.45 0.71 -4.99
N LEU A 18 1.73 -0.41 -5.00
CA LEU A 18 1.87 -1.49 -4.03
C LEU A 18 2.08 -2.81 -4.76
N GLN A 19 3.07 -3.58 -4.35
CA GLN A 19 3.39 -4.86 -5.01
C GLN A 19 2.40 -5.97 -4.61
N PHE A 20 1.76 -5.82 -3.46
CA PHE A 20 0.74 -6.75 -2.95
C PHE A 20 -0.66 -6.18 -3.11
N HIS A 21 -1.67 -7.06 -3.17
CA HIS A 21 -3.08 -6.67 -3.22
C HIS A 21 -3.61 -6.49 -1.79
N PRO A 22 -3.77 -5.25 -1.27
CA PRO A 22 -4.21 -5.03 0.10
C PRO A 22 -5.69 -5.39 0.30
N GLU A 23 -6.45 -5.52 -0.80
CA GLU A 23 -7.84 -5.96 -0.86
C GLU A 23 -8.00 -7.46 -0.52
N SER A 24 -6.93 -8.26 -0.59
CA SER A 24 -7.01 -9.66 -0.20
C SER A 24 -7.29 -9.80 1.30
N ILE A 25 -8.42 -10.45 1.61
CA ILE A 25 -9.07 -10.59 2.92
C ILE A 25 -8.16 -11.18 4.03
N LEU A 26 -7.03 -11.78 3.65
CA LEU A 26 -6.04 -12.36 4.57
C LEU A 26 -5.03 -11.35 5.14
N THR A 27 -5.00 -10.11 4.65
CA THR A 27 -4.04 -9.11 5.16
C THR A 27 -4.64 -8.41 6.38
N LYS A 28 -4.31 -8.84 7.61
CA LYS A 28 -4.82 -8.25 8.88
C LYS A 28 -4.70 -6.72 8.96
N ASN A 29 -3.75 -6.12 8.23
CA ASN A 29 -3.53 -4.67 8.17
C ASN A 29 -3.93 -4.04 6.81
N GLY A 30 -4.47 -4.81 5.86
CA GLY A 30 -4.84 -4.31 4.52
C GLY A 30 -5.91 -3.22 4.57
N ILE A 31 -6.90 -3.39 5.47
CA ILE A 31 -7.95 -2.40 5.72
C ILE A 31 -7.37 -1.06 6.18
N LYS A 32 -6.39 -1.05 7.11
CA LYS A 32 -5.75 0.17 7.59
C LYS A 32 -4.97 0.91 6.49
N ILE A 33 -4.36 0.17 5.56
CA ILE A 33 -3.65 0.76 4.41
C ILE A 33 -4.65 1.46 3.49
N ILE A 34 -5.81 0.83 3.24
CA ILE A 34 -6.90 1.42 2.46
C ILE A 34 -7.49 2.65 3.17
N GLU A 35 -7.72 2.60 4.49
CA GLU A 35 -8.19 3.75 5.27
C GLU A 35 -7.23 4.94 5.20
N ASN A 36 -5.92 4.69 5.30
CA ASN A 36 -4.91 5.74 5.15
C ASN A 36 -4.88 6.30 3.73
N PHE A 37 -5.12 5.48 2.71
CA PHE A 37 -5.23 5.93 1.32
C PHE A 37 -6.47 6.82 1.10
N LEU A 38 -7.62 6.45 1.68
CA LEU A 38 -8.87 7.21 1.55
C LEU A 38 -8.89 8.51 2.37
N ARG A 39 -8.02 8.63 3.37
CA ARG A 39 -7.82 9.86 4.17
C ARG A 39 -6.79 10.84 3.58
N CYS A 40 -6.20 10.51 2.42
CA CYS A 40 -5.21 11.35 1.74
C CYS A 40 -5.77 12.69 1.26
#